data_AF-A0A2D8WDA5-F1
#
_entry.id   AF-A0A2D8WDA5-F1
#
_cell.length_a   1.000
_cell.length_b   1.000
_cell.length_c   1.000
_cell.angle_alpha   90.00
_cell.angle_beta   90.00
_cell.angle_gamma   90.00
#
_symmetry.space_group_name_H-M   'P 1'
#
loop_
_entity.id
_entity.type
_entity.pdbx_description
1 polymer ?
#
loop_
_entity_poly.entity_id
_entity_poly.type
_entity_poly.pdbx_seq_one_letter_code
_entity_poly.pdbx_strand_id
1 'polypeptide(L)' 'MRTRDRVLKSLENIYRGAFTAAEDAGEGKAMEQLDLEYQRDQLELEVLLDIRDLLIPEKPDATTSLLEKAQNIRKLTKLR' A
#
# COMPACT_ATOMS: atom_id res chain seq x y z
N MET A 1 -8.11 2.99 2.77
CA MET A 1 -6.84 2.22 2.80
C MET A 1 -5.77 3.06 3.49
N ARG A 2 -4.84 2.48 4.26
CA ARG A 2 -3.69 3.25 4.79
C ARG A 2 -2.81 3.70 3.62
N THR A 3 -2.31 4.94 3.65
CA THR A 3 -1.36 5.44 2.64
C THR A 3 -0.02 4.72 2.78
N ARG A 4 0.75 4.63 1.69
CA ARG A 4 2.11 4.04 1.69
C ARG A 4 2.97 4.64 2.80
N ASP A 5 3.04 5.96 2.87
CA ASP A 5 3.82 6.69 3.89
C ASP A 5 3.39 6.35 5.31
N ARG A 6 2.07 6.19 5.55
CA ARG A 6 1.57 5.82 6.88
C ARG A 6 2.00 4.42 7.28
N VAL A 7 2.05 3.48 6.34
CA VAL A 7 2.49 2.10 6.62
C VAL A 7 3.99 2.07 6.91
N LEU A 8 4.81 2.71 6.08
CA LEU A 8 6.26 2.83 6.29
C LEU A 8 6.59 3.47 7.63
N LYS A 9 5.95 4.60 7.95
CA LYS A 9 6.15 5.28 9.24
C LYS A 9 5.73 4.41 10.43
N SER A 10 4.72 3.55 10.26
CA SER A 10 4.30 2.64 11.33
C SER A 10 5.36 1.57 11.57
N LEU A 11 5.92 0.98 10.51
CA LEU A 11 7.00 -0.01 10.61
C LEU A 11 8.24 0.59 11.28
N GLU A 12 8.67 1.77 10.83
CA GLU A 12 9.81 2.50 11.40
C GLU A 12 9.61 2.79 12.90
N ASN A 13 8.44 3.29 13.29
CA ASN A 13 8.16 3.60 14.69
C ASN A 13 8.23 2.36 15.60
N ILE A 14 7.73 1.22 15.11
CA ILE A 14 7.76 -0.04 15.88
C ILE A 14 9.20 -0.50 16.08
N TYR A 15 9.99 -0.54 15.00
CA TYR A 15 11.39 -0.92 15.07
C TYR A 15 12.18 0.02 15.99
N ARG A 16 12.06 1.35 15.83
CA ARG A 16 12.76 2.31 16.69
C ARG A 16 12.41 2.14 18.16
N GLY A 17 11.13 1.94 18.47
CA GLY A 17 10.69 1.73 19.85
C GLY A 17 11.30 0.47 20.47
N ALA A 18 11.32 -0.64 19.73
CA ALA A 18 11.92 -1.89 20.19
C ALA A 18 13.44 -1.79 20.31
N PHE A 19 14.10 -1.16 19.34
CA PHE A 19 15.55 -0.99 19.31
C PHE A 19 16.03 -0.11 20.47
N THR A 20 15.38 1.03 20.72
CA THR A 20 15.70 1.89 21.86
C THR A 20 15.51 1.16 23.18
N ALA A 21 14.44 0.35 23.33
CA ALA A 21 14.24 -0.44 24.54
C ALA A 21 15.35 -1.49 24.75
N ALA A 22 15.81 -2.15 23.67
CA ALA A 22 16.92 -3.10 23.72
C ALA A 22 18.26 -2.41 24.01
N GLU A 23 18.49 -1.23 23.42
CA GLU A 23 19.66 -0.39 23.66
C GLU A 23 19.74 0.05 25.14
N ASP A 24 18.64 0.55 25.70
CA ASP A 24 18.54 0.95 27.11
C ASP A 24 18.79 -0.23 28.06
N ALA A 25 18.44 -1.46 27.64
CA ALA A 25 18.68 -2.69 28.38
C ALA A 25 20.09 -3.29 28.17
N GLY A 26 20.90 -2.74 27.25
CA GLY A 26 22.23 -3.25 26.90
C GLY A 26 22.20 -4.59 26.15
N GLU A 27 21.07 -4.92 25.50
CA GLU A 27 20.83 -6.20 24.86
C GLU A 27 21.33 -6.22 23.39
N GLY A 28 22.65 -6.15 23.21
CA GLY A 28 23.26 -6.05 21.87
C GLY A 28 22.83 -7.14 20.86
N LYS A 29 22.66 -8.39 21.31
CA LYS A 29 22.15 -9.46 20.43
C LYS A 29 20.71 -9.22 19.97
N ALA A 30 19.87 -8.64 20.83
CA ALA A 30 18.50 -8.31 20.48
C ALA A 30 18.49 -7.16 19.46
N MET A 31 19.38 -6.17 19.59
CA MET A 31 19.56 -5.10 18.61
C MET A 31 19.94 -5.65 17.23
N GLU A 32 20.95 -6.53 17.16
CA GLU A 32 21.37 -7.17 15.90
C GLU A 32 20.23 -7.97 15.24
N GLN A 33 19.44 -8.68 16.05
CA GLN A 33 18.30 -9.44 15.55
C GLN A 33 17.19 -8.51 15.04
N LEU A 34 16.86 -7.44 15.77
CA LEU A 34 15.88 -6.44 15.37
C LEU A 34 16.27 -5.75 14.05
N ASP A 35 17.56 -5.49 13.82
CA ASP A 35 18.04 -4.93 12.56
C ASP A 35 17.79 -5.86 11.37
N LEU A 36 18.11 -7.15 11.52
CA LEU A 36 17.88 -8.15 10.48
C LEU A 36 16.39 -8.35 10.21
N GLU A 37 15.58 -8.40 11.25
CA GLU A 37 14.13 -8.51 11.15
C GLU A 37 13.52 -7.29 10.46
N TYR A 38 13.93 -6.08 10.83
CA TYR A 38 13.47 -4.85 10.19
C TYR A 38 13.80 -4.81 8.70
N GLN A 39 15.01 -5.22 8.30
CA GLN A 39 15.39 -5.31 6.90
C GLN A 39 14.52 -6.30 6.12
N ARG A 40 14.25 -7.48 6.71
CA ARG A 40 13.38 -8.47 6.09
C ARG A 40 11.95 -7.95 5.95
N ASP A 41 11.41 -7.35 6.99
CA ASP A 41 10.04 -6.84 7.02
C ASP A 41 9.87 -5.65 6.04
N GLN A 42 10.91 -4.84 5.86
CA GLN A 42 10.96 -3.78 4.85
C GLN A 42 10.88 -4.36 3.43
N LEU A 43 11.67 -5.40 3.13
CA LEU A 43 11.62 -6.08 1.82
C LEU A 43 10.25 -6.72 1.56
N GLU A 44 9.67 -7.37 2.56
CA GLU A 44 8.33 -7.97 2.44
C GLU A 44 7.27 -6.88 2.16
N LEU A 45 7.35 -5.75 2.88
CA LEU A 45 6.44 -4.64 2.68
C LEU A 45 6.56 -4.04 1.28
N GLU A 46 7.78 -3.91 0.74
CA GLU A 46 7.99 -3.44 -0.64
C GLU A 46 7.28 -4.33 -1.65
N VAL A 47 7.45 -5.65 -1.56
CA VAL A 47 6.76 -6.61 -2.43
C VAL A 47 5.24 -6.51 -2.29
N LEU A 48 4.73 -6.38 -1.07
CA LEU A 48 3.29 -6.23 -0.82
C LEU A 48 2.74 -4.91 -1.39
N LEU A 49 3.51 -3.83 -1.32
CA LEU A 49 3.14 -2.54 -1.89
C LEU A 49 3.13 -2.60 -3.43
N ASP A 50 4.06 -3.32 -4.05
CA ASP A 50 4.09 -3.54 -5.49
C ASP A 50 2.89 -4.37 -5.96
N ILE A 51 2.58 -5.47 -5.25
CA ILE A 51 1.39 -6.28 -5.52
C ILE A 51 0.13 -5.44 -5.38
N ARG A 52 0.04 -4.62 -4.33
CA ARG A 52 -1.12 -3.75 -4.13
C ARG A 52 -1.31 -2.79 -5.29
N ASP A 53 -0.24 -2.19 -5.78
CA ASP A 53 -0.31 -1.26 -6.91
C ASP A 53 -0.74 -1.99 -8.20
N LEU A 54 -0.33 -3.25 -8.40
CA LEU A 54 -0.83 -4.10 -9.50
C LEU A 54 -2.33 -4.43 -9.39
N LEU A 55 -2.88 -4.44 -8.18
CA LEU A 55 -4.29 -4.72 -7.93
C LEU A 55 -5.19 -3.46 -8.03
N ILE A 56 -4.60 -2.26 -8.13
CA ILE A 56 -5.38 -1.04 -8.33
C ILE A 56 -5.86 -1.03 -9.79
N PRO A 57 -7.19 -1.07 -10.05
CA PRO A 57 -7.69 -1.07 -11.41
C PRO A 57 -7.31 0.22 -12.14
N GLU A 58 -6.66 0.09 -13.31
CA GLU A 58 -6.08 1.22 -14.05
C GLU A 58 -7.11 2.26 -14.53
N LYS A 59 -8.40 1.90 -14.66
CA LYS A 59 -9.49 2.82 -15.03
C LYS A 59 -10.81 2.40 -14.39
N PRO A 60 -11.67 3.35 -13.96
CA PRO A 60 -13.05 3.03 -13.68
C PRO A 60 -13.70 2.46 -14.95
N ASP A 61 -14.32 1.29 -14.80
CA ASP A 61 -14.96 0.45 -15.82
C ASP A 61 -15.24 1.13 -17.17
N ALA A 62 -14.47 0.75 -18.20
CA ALA A 62 -14.74 1.13 -19.58
C ALA A 62 -16.16 0.75 -20.03
N THR A 63 -16.75 -0.26 -19.40
CA THR A 63 -18.13 -0.72 -19.55
C THR A 63 -19.15 0.37 -19.21
N THR A 64 -18.92 1.16 -18.16
CA THR A 64 -19.79 2.27 -17.76
C THR A 64 -19.77 3.37 -18.82
N SER A 65 -18.60 3.66 -19.39
CA SER A 65 -18.44 4.62 -20.49
C SER A 65 -19.13 4.18 -21.78
N LEU A 66 -19.13 2.88 -22.10
CA LEU A 66 -19.83 2.34 -23.27
C LEU A 66 -21.35 2.38 -23.11
N LEU A 67 -21.85 2.07 -21.91
CA LEU A 67 -23.27 2.18 -21.56
C LEU A 67 -23.76 3.63 -21.62
N GLU A 68 -23.00 4.59 -21.11
CA GLU A 68 -23.31 6.01 -21.21
C GLU A 68 -23.35 6.49 -22.67
N LYS A 69 -22.37 6.08 -23.49
CA LYS A 69 -22.35 6.38 -24.93
C LYS A 69 -23.58 5.81 -25.66
N ALA A 70 -23.96 4.57 -25.38
CA ALA A 70 -25.15 3.95 -25.95
C ALA A 70 -26.45 4.66 -25.52
N GLN A 71 -26.54 5.08 -24.26
CA GLN A 71 -27.68 5.85 -23.75
C GLN A 71 -27.78 7.23 -24.42
N ASN A 72 -26.66 7.90 -24.67
CA ASN A 72 -26.64 9.19 -25.35
C ASN A 72 -27.09 9.08 -26.80
N ILE A 73 -26.66 8.03 -27.52
CA ILE A 73 -27.14 7.74 -28.88
C ILE A 73 -28.65 7.50 -28.89
N ARG A 74 -29.19 6.74 -27.93
CA ARG A 74 -30.63 6.49 -27.79
C ARG A 74 -31.43 7.77 -27.51
N LYS A 75 -30.90 8.68 -26.69
CA LYS A 75 -31.55 9.98 -26.41
C LYS A 75 -31.58 10.87 -27.67
N LEU A 76 -30.48 10.93 -28.41
CA LEU A 76 -30.37 11.66 -29.67
C LEU A 76 -31.35 11.16 -30.75
N THR A 77 -31.58 9.85 -30.83
CA THR A 77 -32.51 9.25 -31.79
C THR A 77 -33.98 9.39 -31.39
N LYS A 78 -34.30 9.59 -30.10
CA LYS A 78 -35.66 9.84 -29.62
C LYS A 78 -36.12 11.31 -29.74
N LEU A 79 -35.20 12.24 -30.01
CA LEU A 79 -35.46 13.67 -30.15
C LEU A 79 -35.68 14.10 -31.61
N ARG A 80 -35.79 13.15 -32.54
CA ARG A 80 -36.13 13.36 -33.95
C ARG A 80 -37.53 12.87 -34.25
#